data_AF-A0A2V1ZYK1-F1
#
_entry.id   AF-A0A2V1ZYK1-F1
#
_cell.length_a   1.000
_cell.length_b   1.000
_cell.length_c   1.000
_cell.angle_alpha   90.00
_cell.angle_beta   90.00
_cell.angle_gamma   90.00
#
_symmetry.space_group_name_H-M   'P 1'
#
loop_
_entity.id
_entity.type
_entity.pdbx_description
1 polymer ?
#
loop_
_entity_poly.entity_id
_entity_poly.type
_entity_poly.pdbx_seq_one_letter_code
_entity_poly.pdbx_strand_id
1 'polypeptide(L)'
;MANTAQARKRARQNTKRRQNSASQRSMVRTYLKRVDAAIAAKDYDAATEAYKKAVPVLDRMADKGIIHKNKAARRKSRLNKTIKGLQA
;
A
#
# COMPACT_ATOMS: atom_id res chain seq x y z
N MET A 1 20.92 25.35 0.49
CA MET A 1 21.57 24.96 -0.78
C MET A 1 22.43 23.72 -0.55
N ALA A 2 22.59 22.86 -1.57
CA ALA A 2 23.47 21.69 -1.48
C ALA A 2 24.92 22.11 -1.80
N ASN A 3 25.63 22.63 -0.81
CA ASN A 3 26.88 23.36 -1.03
C ASN A 3 28.09 22.44 -1.29
N THR A 4 28.02 21.16 -0.93
CA THR A 4 29.08 20.19 -1.22
C THR A 4 28.73 19.32 -2.43
N ALA A 5 29.73 18.77 -3.12
CA ALA A 5 29.52 17.85 -4.24
C ALA A 5 28.68 16.62 -3.84
N GLN A 6 28.92 16.11 -2.62
CA GLN A 6 28.15 15.00 -2.04
C GLN A 6 26.68 15.40 -1.81
N ALA A 7 26.41 16.59 -1.28
CA ALA A 7 25.05 17.09 -1.09
C ALA A 7 24.29 17.21 -2.42
N ARG A 8 24.94 17.74 -3.48
CA ARG A 8 24.33 17.81 -4.82
C ARG A 8 23.99 16.42 -5.36
N LYS A 9 24.88 15.43 -5.16
CA LYS A 9 24.62 14.02 -5.52
C LYS A 9 23.42 13.45 -4.75
N ARG A 10 23.34 13.67 -3.44
CA ARG A 10 22.23 13.21 -2.60
C ARG A 10 20.90 13.83 -3.02
N ALA A 11 20.87 15.11 -3.36
CA ALA A 11 19.66 15.78 -3.87
C ALA A 11 19.13 15.09 -5.15
N ARG A 12 20.00 14.81 -6.13
CA ARG A 12 19.61 14.08 -7.35
C ARG A 12 19.10 12.67 -7.07
N GLN A 13 19.75 11.94 -6.16
CA GLN A 13 19.31 10.59 -5.75
C GLN A 13 17.95 10.63 -5.06
N ASN A 14 17.71 11.63 -4.21
CA ASN A 14 16.46 11.78 -3.47
C ASN A 14 15.27 12.01 -4.42
N THR A 15 15.40 12.86 -5.43
CA THR A 15 14.34 13.07 -6.43
C THR A 15 13.91 11.77 -7.11
N LYS A 16 14.89 10.96 -7.56
CA LYS A 16 14.62 9.65 -8.19
C LYS A 16 13.93 8.69 -7.22
N ARG A 17 14.43 8.59 -5.98
CA ARG A 17 13.81 7.75 -4.94
C ARG A 17 12.40 8.21 -4.60
N ARG A 18 12.16 9.52 -4.50
CA ARG A 18 10.85 10.12 -4.20
C ARG A 18 9.83 9.74 -5.27
N GLN A 19 10.19 9.85 -6.55
CA GLN A 19 9.32 9.47 -7.67
C GLN A 19 8.95 7.98 -7.61
N ASN A 20 9.93 7.09 -7.41
CA ASN A 20 9.69 5.65 -7.31
C ASN A 20 8.85 5.28 -6.08
N SER A 21 9.12 5.88 -4.92
CA SER A 21 8.32 5.64 -3.71
C SER A 21 6.92 6.24 -3.81
N ALA A 22 6.70 7.25 -4.66
CA ALA A 22 5.37 7.80 -4.90
C ALA A 22 4.52 6.82 -5.74
N SER A 23 5.07 6.26 -6.83
CA SER A 23 4.36 5.30 -7.66
C SER A 23 4.01 4.01 -6.90
N GLN A 24 4.96 3.49 -6.11
CA GLN A 24 4.75 2.29 -5.28
C GLN A 24 3.69 2.53 -4.19
N ARG A 25 3.70 3.70 -3.52
CA ARG A 25 2.64 4.07 -2.58
C ARG A 25 1.29 4.25 -3.25
N SER A 26 1.27 4.79 -4.47
CA SER A 26 0.05 4.92 -5.26
C SER A 26 -0.57 3.55 -5.57
N MET A 27 0.25 2.61 -6.04
CA MET A 27 -0.16 1.23 -6.31
C MET A 27 -0.85 0.60 -5.08
N VAL A 28 -0.22 0.65 -3.90
CA VAL A 28 -0.83 0.12 -2.66
C VAL A 28 -2.18 0.77 -2.37
N ARG A 29 -2.30 2.10 -2.51
CA ARG A 29 -3.56 2.80 -2.27
C ARG A 29 -4.65 2.38 -3.26
N THR A 30 -4.30 2.15 -4.52
CA THR A 30 -5.26 1.68 -5.53
C THR A 30 -5.83 0.31 -5.19
N TYR A 31 -5.00 -0.65 -4.79
CA TYR A 31 -5.48 -1.97 -4.37
C TYR A 31 -6.35 -1.87 -3.12
N LEU A 32 -5.98 -1.04 -2.14
CA LEU A 32 -6.81 -0.80 -0.96
C LEU A 32 -8.17 -0.19 -1.32
N LYS A 33 -8.21 0.80 -2.21
CA LYS A 33 -9.46 1.41 -2.67
C LYS A 33 -10.39 0.42 -3.36
N ARG A 34 -9.86 -0.53 -4.14
CA ARG A 34 -10.66 -1.58 -4.79
C ARG A 34 -11.35 -2.48 -3.76
N VAL A 35 -10.64 -2.86 -2.70
CA VAL A 35 -11.23 -3.62 -1.59
C VAL A 35 -12.27 -2.79 -0.86
N ASP A 36 -11.93 -1.54 -0.51
CA ASP A 36 -12.85 -0.63 0.19
C ASP A 36 -14.14 -0.40 -0.64
N ALA A 37 -14.04 -0.30 -1.97
CA ALA A 37 -15.19 -0.17 -2.87
C ALA A 37 -16.07 -1.43 -2.90
N ALA A 38 -15.47 -2.63 -2.96
CA ALA A 38 -16.21 -3.88 -2.90
C ALA A 38 -16.93 -4.08 -1.55
N ILE A 39 -16.28 -3.69 -0.45
CA ILE A 39 -16.89 -3.68 0.89
C ILE A 39 -18.07 -2.70 0.92
N ALA A 40 -17.93 -1.50 0.34
CA ALA A 40 -19.02 -0.53 0.28
C ALA A 40 -20.23 -1.04 -0.53
N ALA A 41 -19.98 -1.84 -1.57
CA ALA A 41 -21.03 -2.51 -2.35
C ALA A 41 -21.68 -3.70 -1.62
N LYS A 42 -21.19 -4.09 -0.44
CA LYS A 42 -21.64 -5.27 0.34
C LYS A 42 -21.54 -6.61 -0.41
N ASP A 43 -20.71 -6.68 -1.43
CA ASP A 43 -20.45 -7.91 -2.18
C ASP A 43 -19.30 -8.67 -1.51
N TYR A 44 -19.63 -9.77 -0.84
CA TYR A 44 -18.66 -10.58 -0.10
C TYR A 44 -17.62 -11.26 -1.01
N ASP A 45 -18.06 -11.84 -2.13
CA ASP A 45 -17.18 -12.59 -3.01
C ASP A 45 -16.22 -11.65 -3.74
N ALA A 46 -16.74 -10.53 -4.24
CA ALA A 46 -15.90 -9.50 -4.86
C ALA A 46 -14.91 -8.89 -3.87
N ALA A 47 -15.32 -8.64 -2.62
CA ALA A 47 -14.42 -8.12 -1.58
C ALA A 47 -13.32 -9.11 -1.22
N THR A 48 -13.65 -10.40 -1.14
CA THR A 48 -12.69 -11.47 -0.84
C THR A 48 -11.68 -11.63 -1.96
N GLU A 49 -12.11 -11.62 -3.22
CA GLU A 49 -11.22 -11.71 -4.38
C GLU A 49 -10.32 -10.47 -4.52
N ALA A 50 -10.87 -9.28 -4.30
CA ALA A 50 -10.08 -8.05 -4.27
C ALA A 50 -9.04 -8.08 -3.14
N TYR A 51 -9.41 -8.61 -1.96
CA TYR A 51 -8.51 -8.73 -0.82
C TYR A 51 -7.36 -9.70 -1.09
N LYS A 52 -7.62 -10.88 -1.65
CA LYS A 52 -6.59 -11.85 -2.05
C LYS A 52 -5.55 -11.23 -2.99
N LYS A 53 -5.98 -10.37 -3.92
CA LYS A 53 -5.09 -9.63 -4.83
C LYS A 53 -4.32 -8.50 -4.14
N ALA A 54 -4.92 -7.85 -3.14
CA ALA A 54 -4.31 -6.72 -2.42
C ALA A 54 -3.21 -7.16 -1.45
N VAL A 55 -3.38 -8.27 -0.73
CA VAL A 55 -2.44 -8.79 0.27
C VAL A 55 -1.00 -8.93 -0.25
N PRO A 56 -0.71 -9.64 -1.36
CA PRO A 56 0.66 -9.83 -1.83
C PRO A 56 1.33 -8.52 -2.28
N VAL A 57 0.56 -7.58 -2.81
CA VAL A 57 1.07 -6.24 -3.15
C VAL A 57 1.47 -5.49 -1.88
N LEU A 58 0.64 -5.57 -0.84
CA LEU A 58 0.88 -4.87 0.41
C LEU A 58 2.12 -5.39 1.13
N ASP A 59 2.27 -6.71 1.21
CA ASP A 59 3.40 -7.36 1.87
C ASP A 59 4.71 -7.11 1.10
N ARG A 60 4.69 -7.20 -0.24
CA ARG A 60 5.86 -6.86 -1.07
C ARG A 60 6.32 -5.41 -0.87
N MET A 61 5.39 -4.47 -0.69
CA MET A 61 5.74 -3.07 -0.45
C MET A 61 6.20 -2.82 0.98
N ALA A 62 5.79 -3.67 1.92
CA ALA A 62 6.32 -3.66 3.28
C ALA A 62 7.76 -4.18 3.33
N ASP A 63 8.07 -5.25 2.60
CA ASP A 63 9.43 -5.79 2.50
C ASP A 63 10.40 -4.84 1.81
N LYS A 64 9.92 -4.10 0.80
CA LYS A 64 10.70 -3.01 0.16
C LYS A 64 10.89 -1.77 1.05
N GLY A 65 10.31 -1.74 2.25
CA GLY A 65 10.41 -0.60 3.18
C GLY A 65 9.61 0.63 2.75
N ILE A 66 8.71 0.51 1.76
CA ILE A 66 7.86 1.62 1.30
C ILE A 66 6.77 1.93 2.32
N ILE A 67 6.28 0.89 2.99
CA ILE A 67 5.39 0.98 4.13
C ILE A 67 5.98 0.17 5.29
N HIS A 68 5.71 0.57 6.52
CA HIS A 68 6.15 -0.20 7.68
C HIS A 68 5.36 -1.52 7.80
N LYS A 69 6.02 -2.60 8.23
CA LYS A 69 5.39 -3.92 8.45
C LYS A 69 4.16 -3.85 9.36
N ASN A 70 4.24 -3.08 10.46
CA ASN A 70 3.09 -2.85 11.35
C ASN A 70 1.92 -2.14 10.65
N LYS A 71 2.20 -1.22 9.73
CA LYS A 71 1.14 -0.56 8.94
C LYS A 71 0.48 -1.55 7.99
N ALA A 72 1.26 -2.44 7.38
CA ALA A 72 0.76 -3.52 6.54
C ALA A 72 -0.13 -4.48 7.35
N ALA A 73 0.39 -5.01 8.46
CA ALA A 73 -0.34 -5.90 9.37
C ALA A 73 -1.65 -5.28 9.87
N ARG A 74 -1.62 -4.02 10.31
CA ARG A 74 -2.83 -3.30 10.75
C ARG A 74 -3.88 -3.19 9.64
N ARG A 75 -3.47 -2.92 8.40
CA ARG A 75 -4.42 -2.80 7.28
C ARG A 75 -5.00 -4.16 6.89
N LYS A 76 -4.18 -5.22 6.86
CA LYS A 76 -4.63 -6.60 6.62
C LYS A 76 -5.67 -7.05 7.66
N SER A 77 -5.38 -6.81 8.94
CA SER A 77 -6.27 -7.18 10.05
C SER A 77 -7.62 -6.45 9.98
N ARG A 78 -7.60 -5.12 9.77
CA ARG A 78 -8.83 -4.32 9.69
C ARG A 78 -9.72 -4.73 8.52
N LEU A 79 -9.13 -4.90 7.33
CA LEU A 79 -9.89 -5.30 6.13
C LEU A 79 -10.49 -6.71 6.26
N ASN A 80 -9.74 -7.65 6.84
CA ASN A 80 -10.25 -8.99 7.06
C ASN A 80 -11.43 -8.99 8.04
N LYS A 81 -11.33 -8.20 9.13
CA LYS A 81 -12.43 -8.05 10.10
C LYS A 81 -13.69 -7.47 9.45
N THR A 82 -13.55 -6.47 8.59
CA THR A 82 -14.70 -5.86 7.88
C THR A 82 -15.32 -6.82 6.88
N ILE A 83 -14.52 -7.57 6.11
CA ILE A 83 -15.04 -8.53 5.12
C ILE A 83 -15.78 -9.67 5.83
N LYS A 84 -15.22 -10.22 6.91
CA LYS A 84 -15.90 -11.24 7.73
C LYS A 84 -17.22 -10.74 8.31
N GLY A 85 -17.29 -9.45 8.69
CA GLY A 85 -18.52 -8.83 9.18
C GLY A 85 -19.62 -8.63 8.13
N LEU A 86 -19.34 -8.84 6.84
CA LEU A 86 -20.37 -8.80 5.79
C LEU A 86 -21.17 -10.12 5.68
N GLN A 87 -20.64 -11.24 6.21
CA GLN A 87 -21.33 -12.54 6.21
C GLN A 87 -22.19 -12.79 7.45
N ALA A 88 -22.07 -11.93 8.47
CA ALA A 88 -22.76 -12.08 9.76
C ALA A 88 -24.12 -11.38 9.76
#